data_AF-A0A937XKR5-F1
#
_entry.id   AF-A0A937XKR5-F1
#
_cell.length_a   1.000
_cell.length_b   1.000
_cell.length_c   1.000
_cell.angle_alpha   90.00
_cell.angle_beta   90.00
_cell.angle_gamma   90.00
#
_symmetry.space_group_name_H-M   'P 1'
#
loop_
_entity.id
_entity.type
_entity.pdbx_description
1 polymer ?
#
loop_
_entity_poly.entity_id
_entity_poly.type
_entity_poly.pdbx_seq_one_letter_code
_entity_poly.pdbx_strand_id
1 'polypeptide(L)'
;MLNLTIRSEHLKAAIGAWIALISFSLSVALYSQHYLGMVPCPWCVIQRLFMLLSLGLSLLMLSSVRLPIALLVPTLAHLLIQLSGMAASLYQALVASHDSQCVMGLADKLLMASGLEQSWPWMFAASTSCADAAKATLFGMSFAWLAFTLFLLGALFSLVCIGLSLRASFKPLLKEANSP
;
A
#
# COMPACT_ATOMS: atom_id res chain seq x y z
N MET A 1 26.09 -12.12 17.92
CA MET A 1 25.97 -10.79 17.25
C MET A 1 25.99 -10.90 15.73
N LEU A 2 26.89 -11.69 15.11
CA LEU A 2 27.01 -11.87 13.65
C LEU A 2 25.69 -12.20 12.91
N ASN A 3 24.85 -13.07 13.49
CA ASN A 3 23.58 -13.51 12.88
C ASN A 3 22.47 -12.42 12.93
N LEU A 4 22.57 -11.43 13.83
CA LEU A 4 21.61 -10.32 13.88
C LEU A 4 21.94 -9.24 12.84
N THR A 5 23.22 -9.00 12.58
CA THR A 5 23.68 -8.02 11.58
C THR A 5 23.30 -8.45 10.17
N ILE A 6 23.56 -9.71 9.80
CA ILE A 6 23.21 -10.27 8.48
C ILE A 6 21.69 -10.21 8.25
N ARG A 7 20.89 -10.57 9.27
CA ARG A 7 19.43 -10.50 9.19
C ARG A 7 18.89 -9.08 9.03
N SER A 8 19.59 -8.08 9.56
CA SER A 8 19.20 -6.67 9.42
C SER A 8 19.45 -6.12 8.01
N GLU A 9 20.52 -6.56 7.34
CA GLU A 9 20.84 -6.13 5.97
C GLU A 9 19.85 -6.71 4.95
N HIS A 10 19.47 -7.98 5.09
CA HIS A 10 18.42 -8.56 4.25
C HIS A 10 17.06 -7.88 4.45
N LEU A 11 16.73 -7.49 5.68
CA LEU A 11 15.48 -6.79 5.98
C LEU A 11 15.47 -5.38 5.36
N LYS A 12 16.58 -4.63 5.45
CA LYS A 12 16.73 -3.34 4.78
C LYS A 12 16.61 -3.48 3.27
N ALA A 13 17.26 -4.49 2.68
CA ALA A 13 17.18 -4.75 1.25
C ALA A 13 15.75 -5.08 0.81
N ALA A 14 15.02 -5.89 1.59
CA ALA A 14 13.63 -6.23 1.31
C ALA A 14 12.69 -5.00 1.42
N ILE A 15 12.86 -4.17 2.45
CA ILE A 15 12.13 -2.90 2.60
C ILE A 15 12.46 -1.95 1.43
N GLY A 16 13.73 -1.85 1.04
CA GLY A 16 14.16 -1.03 -0.10
C GLY A 16 13.58 -1.50 -1.42
N ALA A 17 13.55 -2.82 -1.67
CA ALA A 17 12.91 -3.40 -2.86
C ALA A 17 11.40 -3.10 -2.89
N TRP A 18 10.73 -3.16 -1.74
CA TRP A 18 9.31 -2.82 -1.62
C TRP A 18 9.04 -1.34 -1.95
N ILE A 19 9.87 -0.43 -1.42
CA ILE A 19 9.83 1.01 -1.73
C ILE A 19 9.99 1.25 -3.23
N ALA A 20 10.98 0.60 -3.85
CA ALA A 20 11.22 0.72 -5.28
C ALA A 20 10.03 0.23 -6.11
N LEU A 21 9.41 -0.88 -5.71
CA LEU A 21 8.24 -1.44 -6.40
C LEU A 21 7.02 -0.49 -6.32
N ILE A 22 6.72 0.08 -5.15
CA ILE A 22 5.63 1.04 -4.99
C ILE A 22 5.90 2.31 -5.82
N SER A 23 7.12 2.84 -5.74
CA SER A 23 7.50 4.03 -6.50
C SER A 23 7.39 3.82 -8.01
N PHE A 24 7.82 2.65 -8.50
CA PHE A 24 7.65 2.28 -9.90
C PHE A 24 6.16 2.18 -10.29
N SER A 25 5.34 1.52 -9.47
CA SER A 25 3.90 1.41 -9.72
C SER A 25 3.19 2.77 -9.76
N LEU A 26 3.54 3.69 -8.85
CA LEU A 26 3.01 5.05 -8.84
C LEU A 26 3.45 5.83 -10.09
N SER A 27 4.68 5.66 -10.53
CA SER A 27 5.21 6.29 -11.74
C SER A 27 4.47 5.80 -12.99
N VAL A 28 4.23 4.49 -13.11
CA VAL A 28 3.43 3.91 -14.20
C VAL A 28 2.00 4.46 -14.19
N ALA A 29 1.37 4.58 -13.01
CA ALA A 29 0.02 5.11 -12.89
C ALA A 29 -0.09 6.61 -13.23
N LEU A 30 0.93 7.41 -12.89
CA LEU A 30 0.99 8.83 -13.27
C LEU A 30 1.27 8.99 -14.76
N TYR A 31 2.13 8.16 -15.31
CA TYR A 31 2.44 8.12 -16.74
C TYR A 31 1.17 7.79 -17.56
N SER A 32 0.41 6.77 -17.15
CA SER A 32 -0.84 6.41 -17.84
C SER A 32 -1.88 7.53 -17.79
N GLN A 33 -1.93 8.30 -16.71
CA GLN A 33 -2.87 9.43 -16.62
C GLN A 33 -2.46 10.60 -17.54
N HIS A 34 -1.18 10.98 -17.56
CA HIS A 34 -0.72 12.16 -18.31
C HIS A 34 -0.53 11.89 -19.81
N TYR A 35 -0.09 10.69 -20.17
CA TYR A 35 0.27 10.36 -21.56
C TYR A 35 -0.77 9.51 -22.28
N LEU A 36 -1.44 8.59 -21.57
CA LEU A 36 -2.48 7.74 -22.19
C LEU A 36 -3.89 8.35 -22.07
N GLY A 37 -4.02 9.52 -21.41
CA GLY A 37 -5.30 10.21 -21.26
C GLY A 37 -6.34 9.44 -20.46
N MET A 38 -5.92 8.44 -19.67
CA MET A 38 -6.82 7.63 -18.87
C MET A 38 -7.20 8.39 -17.59
N VAL A 39 -8.41 8.92 -17.56
CA VAL A 39 -8.96 9.65 -16.41
C VAL A 39 -9.20 8.71 -15.21
N PRO A 40 -8.76 9.08 -14.00
CA PRO A 40 -8.86 8.21 -12.83
C PRO A 40 -10.25 8.23 -12.19
N CYS A 41 -10.63 7.10 -11.63
CA CYS A 41 -11.85 6.93 -10.83
C CYS A 41 -11.64 7.33 -9.37
N PRO A 42 -12.69 7.70 -8.60
CA PRO A 42 -12.57 8.06 -7.18
C PRO A 42 -11.88 6.98 -6.31
N TRP A 43 -12.18 5.71 -6.56
CA TRP A 43 -11.54 4.58 -5.87
C TRP A 43 -10.06 4.41 -6.22
N CYS A 44 -9.69 4.69 -7.47
CA CYS A 44 -8.33 4.67 -7.97
C CYS A 44 -7.48 5.74 -7.26
N VAL A 45 -8.08 6.92 -7.02
CA VAL A 45 -7.45 8.02 -6.27
C VAL A 45 -7.20 7.63 -4.81
N ILE A 46 -8.15 6.96 -4.16
CA ILE A 46 -7.96 6.44 -2.79
C ILE A 46 -6.89 5.35 -2.74
N GLN A 47 -6.83 4.46 -3.73
CA GLN A 47 -5.76 3.46 -3.80
C GLN A 47 -4.37 4.12 -3.89
N ARG A 48 -4.23 5.21 -4.65
CA ARG A 48 -2.98 6.00 -4.68
C ARG A 48 -2.66 6.61 -3.33
N LEU A 49 -3.65 7.09 -2.59
CA LEU A 49 -3.45 7.58 -1.22
C LEU A 49 -2.90 6.47 -0.31
N PHE A 50 -3.47 5.27 -0.37
CA PHE A 50 -2.96 4.12 0.40
C PHE A 50 -1.55 3.72 -0.02
N MET A 51 -1.21 3.76 -1.32
CA MET A 51 0.15 3.51 -1.79
C MET A 51 1.15 4.55 -1.25
N LEU A 52 0.79 5.84 -1.21
CA LEU A 52 1.62 6.90 -0.65
C LEU A 52 1.81 6.74 0.86
N LEU A 53 0.76 6.40 1.59
CA LEU A 53 0.86 6.11 3.03
C LEU A 53 1.72 4.87 3.29
N SER A 54 1.57 3.83 2.46
CA SER A 54 2.40 2.62 2.49
C SER A 54 3.88 2.94 2.24
N LEU A 55 4.18 3.82 1.29
CA LEU A 55 5.54 4.32 1.03
C LEU A 55 6.11 5.05 2.26
N GLY A 56 5.35 5.96 2.86
CA GLY A 56 5.76 6.70 4.05
C GLY A 56 6.04 5.78 5.25
N LEU A 57 5.19 4.79 5.48
CA LEU A 57 5.39 3.77 6.51
C LEU A 57 6.60 2.89 6.23
N SER A 58 6.86 2.56 4.96
CA SER A 58 8.04 1.77 4.58
C SER A 58 9.35 2.51 4.87
N LEU A 59 9.38 3.84 4.71
CA LEU A 59 10.51 4.67 5.10
C LEU A 59 10.69 4.71 6.63
N LEU A 60 9.60 4.80 7.39
CA LEU A 60 9.64 4.70 8.86
C LEU A 60 10.15 3.33 9.31
N MET A 61 9.74 2.24 8.64
CA MET A 61 10.26 0.89 8.89
C MET A 61 11.76 0.80 8.65
N LEU A 62 12.27 1.43 7.58
CA LEU A 62 13.70 1.46 7.28
C LEU A 62 14.50 2.18 8.38
N SER A 63 13.98 3.29 8.90
CA SER A 63 14.60 4.03 10.02
C SER A 63 14.62 3.21 11.32
N SER A 64 13.53 2.48 11.61
CA SER A 64 13.37 1.70 12.85
C SER A 64 14.02 0.32 12.82
N VAL A 65 14.70 -0.07 11.73
CA VAL A 65 15.23 -1.44 11.53
C VAL A 65 16.25 -1.88 12.58
N ARG A 66 16.88 -0.94 13.30
CA ARG A 66 17.88 -1.21 14.35
C ARG A 66 17.25 -1.75 15.64
N LEU A 67 15.98 -1.43 15.90
CA LEU A 67 15.27 -1.81 17.12
C LEU A 67 14.03 -2.64 16.74
N PRO A 68 14.01 -3.97 17.00
CA PRO A 68 12.91 -4.82 16.55
C PRO A 68 11.57 -4.40 17.15
N ILE A 69 11.56 -3.96 18.42
CA ILE A 69 10.35 -3.46 19.08
C ILE A 69 9.79 -2.20 18.39
N ALA A 70 10.66 -1.29 17.92
CA ALA A 70 10.27 -0.05 17.25
C ALA A 70 9.76 -0.29 15.82
N LEU A 71 10.08 -1.46 15.24
CA LEU A 71 9.60 -1.88 13.93
C LEU A 71 8.15 -2.38 13.97
N LEU A 72 7.66 -2.86 15.11
CA LEU A 72 6.31 -3.44 15.23
C LEU A 72 5.22 -2.43 14.89
N VAL A 73 5.27 -1.24 15.49
CA VAL A 73 4.27 -0.18 15.29
C VAL A 73 4.11 0.19 13.80
N PRO A 74 5.17 0.58 13.05
CA PRO A 74 5.03 0.92 11.65
C PRO A 74 4.66 -0.30 10.78
N THR A 75 5.11 -1.52 11.11
CA THR A 75 4.70 -2.73 10.36
C THR A 75 3.21 -3.07 10.53
N LEU A 76 2.66 -2.89 11.73
CA LEU A 76 1.24 -3.12 12.01
C LEU A 76 0.38 -2.07 11.30
N ALA A 77 0.77 -0.80 11.39
CA ALA A 77 0.12 0.27 10.64
C ALA A 77 0.18 0.00 9.13
N HIS A 78 1.33 -0.45 8.62
CA HIS A 78 1.50 -0.80 7.21
C HIS A 78 0.55 -1.93 6.81
N LEU A 79 0.45 -3.00 7.61
CA LEU A 79 -0.47 -4.11 7.36
C LEU A 79 -1.94 -3.63 7.27
N LEU A 80 -2.37 -2.76 8.17
CA LEU A 80 -3.73 -2.21 8.15
C LEU A 80 -4.02 -1.44 6.86
N ILE A 81 -3.05 -0.64 6.38
CA ILE A 81 -3.18 0.09 5.11
C ILE A 81 -3.24 -0.86 3.91
N GLN A 82 -2.46 -1.95 3.92
CA GLN A 82 -2.52 -2.91 2.84
C GLN A 82 -3.87 -3.66 2.81
N LEU A 83 -4.42 -3.98 3.98
CA LEU A 83 -5.76 -4.58 4.07
C LEU A 83 -6.85 -3.61 3.60
N SER A 84 -6.77 -2.32 3.94
CA SER A 84 -7.73 -1.33 3.46
C SER A 84 -7.62 -1.11 1.95
N GLY A 85 -6.41 -1.06 1.40
CA GLY A 85 -6.17 -0.98 -0.05
C GLY A 85 -6.67 -2.23 -0.79
N MET A 86 -6.47 -3.41 -0.21
CA MET A 86 -6.98 -4.67 -0.72
C MET A 86 -8.52 -4.66 -0.77
N ALA A 87 -9.18 -4.30 0.34
CA ALA A 87 -10.64 -4.17 0.39
C ALA A 87 -11.18 -3.16 -0.63
N ALA A 88 -10.52 -2.01 -0.78
CA ALA A 88 -10.88 -1.00 -1.78
C ALA A 88 -10.77 -1.53 -3.22
N SER A 89 -9.72 -2.30 -3.52
CA SER A 89 -9.52 -2.90 -4.85
C SER A 89 -10.53 -4.01 -5.17
N LEU A 90 -10.87 -4.87 -4.20
CA LEU A 90 -11.94 -5.86 -4.36
C LEU A 90 -13.29 -5.18 -4.57
N TYR A 91 -13.59 -4.16 -3.78
CA TYR A 91 -14.84 -3.42 -3.92
C TYR A 91 -14.93 -2.77 -5.30
N GLN A 92 -13.83 -2.19 -5.80
CA GLN A 92 -13.78 -1.63 -7.14
C GLN A 92 -13.97 -2.71 -8.22
N ALA A 93 -13.33 -3.87 -8.07
CA ALA A 93 -13.40 -4.95 -9.05
C ALA A 93 -14.78 -5.63 -9.12
N LEU A 94 -15.45 -5.78 -7.97
CA LEU A 94 -16.69 -6.56 -7.85
C LEU A 94 -17.97 -5.70 -7.88
N VAL A 95 -17.91 -4.47 -7.37
CA VAL A 95 -19.10 -3.63 -7.20
C VAL A 95 -19.03 -2.42 -8.13
N ALA A 96 -17.96 -1.61 -8.02
CA ALA A 96 -17.88 -0.35 -8.77
C ALA A 96 -17.71 -0.54 -10.30
N SER A 97 -17.28 -1.72 -10.74
CA SER A 97 -17.19 -2.09 -12.16
C SER A 97 -18.56 -2.26 -12.82
N HIS A 98 -19.61 -2.50 -12.04
CA HIS A 98 -20.98 -2.69 -12.50
C HIS A 98 -21.87 -1.45 -12.30
N ASP A 99 -21.44 -0.48 -11.50
CA ASP A 99 -22.18 0.75 -11.24
C ASP A 99 -21.94 1.80 -12.34
N SER A 100 -22.93 1.94 -13.23
CA SER A 100 -22.95 2.96 -14.28
C SER A 100 -23.44 4.34 -13.81
N GLN A 101 -23.86 4.47 -12.54
CA GLN A 101 -24.37 5.72 -11.99
C GLN A 101 -23.31 6.44 -11.17
N CYS A 102 -23.04 7.70 -11.54
CA CYS A 102 -22.12 8.61 -10.86
C CYS A 102 -22.75 9.13 -9.55
N VAL A 103 -23.04 8.22 -8.63
CA VAL A 103 -23.51 8.56 -7.28
C VAL A 103 -22.30 8.77 -6.38
N MET A 104 -22.29 9.88 -5.64
CA MET A 104 -21.29 10.19 -4.60
C MET A 104 -21.08 8.99 -3.69
N GLY A 105 -19.98 8.26 -3.90
CA GLY A 105 -19.64 7.08 -3.13
C GLY A 105 -19.07 7.45 -1.76
N LEU A 106 -18.81 6.42 -0.94
CA LEU A 106 -18.01 6.60 0.28
C LEU A 106 -16.61 7.16 -0.06
N ALA A 107 -16.10 6.85 -1.26
CA ALA A 107 -14.85 7.38 -1.77
C ALA A 107 -14.87 8.90 -1.94
N ASP A 108 -15.91 9.46 -2.58
CA ASP A 108 -16.04 10.91 -2.77
C ASP A 108 -16.21 11.65 -1.45
N LYS A 109 -16.96 11.05 -0.50
CA LYS A 109 -17.11 11.62 0.85
C LYS A 109 -15.79 11.64 1.63
N LEU A 110 -14.98 10.58 1.51
CA LEU A 110 -13.67 10.52 2.16
C LEU A 110 -12.69 11.51 1.52
N LEU A 111 -12.70 11.64 0.19
CA LEU A 111 -11.88 12.59 -0.55
C LEU A 111 -12.25 14.03 -0.21
N MET A 112 -13.55 14.36 -0.20
CA MET A 112 -14.04 15.67 0.25
C MET A 112 -13.68 15.97 1.70
N ALA A 113 -13.86 15.00 2.61
CA ALA A 113 -13.51 15.16 4.03
C ALA A 113 -11.99 15.36 4.24
N SER A 114 -11.17 14.73 3.39
CA SER A 114 -9.71 14.86 3.46
C SER A 114 -9.17 16.17 2.85
N GLY A 115 -9.96 16.87 2.02
CA GLY A 115 -9.53 18.11 1.34
C GLY A 115 -8.37 17.93 0.35
N LEU A 116 -7.98 16.70 0.04
CA LEU A 116 -6.82 16.39 -0.80
C LEU A 116 -7.00 16.85 -2.25
N GLU A 117 -8.24 16.82 -2.75
CA GLU A 117 -8.56 17.24 -4.13
C GLU A 117 -8.24 18.72 -4.35
N GLN A 118 -8.56 19.59 -3.39
CA GLN A 118 -8.26 21.02 -3.46
C GLN A 118 -6.76 21.30 -3.25
N SER A 119 -6.10 20.48 -2.43
CA SER A 119 -4.68 20.68 -2.10
C SER A 119 -3.75 20.21 -3.22
N TRP A 120 -4.08 19.10 -3.91
CA TRP A 120 -3.29 18.55 -5.00
C TRP A 120 -4.15 18.01 -6.16
N PRO A 121 -4.76 18.91 -6.96
CA PRO A 121 -5.69 18.52 -8.01
C PRO A 121 -5.03 17.70 -9.13
N TRP A 122 -3.74 17.92 -9.42
CA TRP A 122 -3.02 17.17 -10.46
C TRP A 122 -2.88 15.67 -10.17
N MET A 123 -2.93 15.27 -8.88
CA MET A 123 -2.79 13.87 -8.46
C MET A 123 -4.11 13.24 -8.01
N PHE A 124 -5.03 14.03 -7.47
CA PHE A 124 -6.26 13.55 -6.80
C PHE A 124 -7.58 13.96 -7.47
N ALA A 125 -7.58 14.63 -8.63
CA ALA A 125 -8.82 14.95 -9.34
C ALA A 125 -9.47 13.68 -9.94
N ALA A 126 -10.63 13.28 -9.41
CA ALA A 126 -11.46 12.22 -9.99
C ALA A 126 -12.40 12.83 -11.05
N SER A 127 -12.27 12.38 -12.29
CA SER A 127 -12.91 13.06 -13.44
C SER A 127 -13.75 12.13 -14.32
N THR A 128 -13.94 10.87 -13.92
CA THR A 128 -14.75 9.90 -14.69
C THR A 128 -15.51 8.91 -13.82
N SER A 129 -16.55 8.31 -14.40
CA SER A 129 -17.33 7.24 -13.78
C SER A 129 -16.49 5.96 -13.65
N CYS A 130 -16.75 5.17 -12.59
CA CYS A 130 -16.04 3.91 -12.38
C CYS A 130 -16.29 2.89 -13.52
N ALA A 131 -17.46 2.95 -14.17
CA ALA A 131 -17.81 2.10 -15.30
C ALA A 131 -17.01 2.41 -16.57
N ASP A 132 -16.68 3.67 -16.84
CA ASP A 132 -15.83 4.04 -17.97
C ASP A 132 -14.35 3.79 -17.68
N ALA A 133 -13.91 3.97 -16.42
CA ALA A 133 -12.58 3.59 -15.98
C ALA A 133 -12.34 2.06 -16.04
N ALA A 134 -13.38 1.23 -15.91
CA ALA A 134 -13.27 -0.22 -16.03
C ALA A 134 -12.94 -0.69 -17.46
N LYS A 135 -13.22 0.13 -18.49
CA LYS A 135 -12.87 -0.16 -19.89
C LYS A 135 -11.40 0.09 -20.19
N ALA A 136 -10.72 0.91 -19.39
CA ALA A 136 -9.29 1.16 -19.51
C ALA A 136 -8.52 -0.05 -18.96
N THR A 137 -8.02 -0.89 -19.87
CA THR A 137 -7.18 -2.04 -19.55
C THR A 137 -5.71 -1.70 -19.79
N LEU A 138 -4.86 -2.10 -18.86
CA LEU A 138 -3.40 -2.02 -19.00
C LEU A 138 -2.89 -3.47 -19.04
N PHE A 139 -2.13 -3.84 -20.08
CA PHE A 139 -1.69 -5.24 -20.29
C PHE A 139 -2.85 -6.26 -20.41
N GLY A 140 -4.05 -5.83 -20.82
CA GLY A 140 -5.23 -6.70 -20.90
C GLY A 140 -5.84 -7.08 -19.54
N MET A 141 -5.34 -6.49 -18.44
CA MET A 141 -5.90 -6.63 -17.10
C MET A 141 -6.50 -5.29 -16.63
N SER A 142 -7.54 -5.35 -15.79
CA SER A 142 -8.10 -4.14 -15.17
C SER A 142 -7.18 -3.64 -14.05
N PHE A 143 -7.07 -2.32 -13.93
CA PHE A 143 -6.26 -1.66 -12.89
C PHE A 143 -6.62 -2.10 -11.47
N ALA A 144 -7.88 -2.46 -11.21
CA ALA A 144 -8.31 -2.94 -9.90
C ALA A 144 -7.59 -4.24 -9.50
N TRP A 145 -7.38 -5.16 -10.45
CA TRP A 145 -6.67 -6.41 -10.20
C TRP A 145 -5.17 -6.20 -10.02
N LEU A 146 -4.57 -5.28 -10.79
CA LEU A 146 -3.17 -4.91 -10.63
C LEU A 146 -2.93 -4.29 -9.24
N ALA A 147 -3.79 -3.34 -8.83
CA ALA A 147 -3.73 -2.77 -7.48
C ALA A 147 -3.94 -3.83 -6.40
N PHE A 148 -4.91 -4.74 -6.56
CA PHE A 148 -5.14 -5.84 -5.63
C PHE A 148 -3.90 -6.71 -5.43
N THR A 149 -3.24 -7.13 -6.52
CA THR A 149 -2.02 -7.94 -6.42
C THR A 149 -0.91 -7.22 -5.67
N LEU A 150 -0.77 -5.90 -5.86
CA LEU A 150 0.23 -5.09 -5.18
C LEU A 150 -0.08 -4.97 -3.67
N PHE A 151 -1.33 -4.71 -3.30
CA PHE A 151 -1.74 -4.67 -1.89
C PHE A 151 -1.60 -6.04 -1.20
N LEU A 152 -1.90 -7.14 -1.91
CA LEU A 152 -1.72 -8.50 -1.42
C LEU A 152 -0.24 -8.81 -1.13
N LEU A 153 0.65 -8.49 -2.07
CA LEU A 153 2.10 -8.63 -1.88
C LEU A 153 2.59 -7.81 -0.68
N GLY A 154 2.08 -6.59 -0.53
CA GLY A 154 2.41 -5.72 0.60
C GLY A 154 1.94 -6.27 1.95
N ALA A 155 0.76 -6.88 1.99
CA ALA A 155 0.23 -7.52 3.20
C ALA A 155 1.09 -8.72 3.60
N LEU A 156 1.45 -9.58 2.64
CA LEU A 156 2.36 -10.71 2.87
C LEU A 156 3.72 -10.25 3.38
N PHE A 157 4.30 -9.23 2.74
CA PHE A 157 5.55 -8.61 3.17
C PHE A 157 5.48 -8.12 4.63
N SER A 158 4.37 -7.48 5.01
CA SER A 158 4.17 -6.98 6.37
C SER A 158 4.06 -8.10 7.40
N LEU A 159 3.35 -9.18 7.08
CA LEU A 159 3.26 -10.37 7.95
C LEU A 159 4.62 -11.02 8.17
N VAL A 160 5.45 -11.13 7.13
CA VAL A 160 6.82 -11.63 7.24
C VAL A 160 7.65 -10.71 8.15
N CYS A 161 7.56 -9.40 7.98
CA CYS A 161 8.27 -8.43 8.84
C CYS A 161 7.85 -8.53 10.31
N ILE A 162 6.54 -8.64 10.59
CA ILE A 162 6.00 -8.82 11.94
C ILE A 162 6.52 -10.12 12.54
N GLY A 163 6.45 -11.24 11.81
CA GLY A 163 6.94 -12.53 12.28
C GLY A 163 8.44 -12.54 12.61
N LEU A 164 9.25 -11.88 11.77
CA LEU A 164 10.69 -11.71 12.02
C LEU A 164 10.97 -10.80 13.22
N SER A 165 10.20 -9.72 13.38
CA SER A 165 10.35 -8.79 14.50
C SER A 165 9.97 -9.45 15.84
N LEU A 166 8.83 -10.14 15.91
CA LEU A 166 8.40 -10.88 17.10
C LEU A 166 9.43 -11.95 17.49
N ARG A 167 9.93 -12.73 16.52
CA ARG A 167 10.98 -13.73 16.79
C ARG A 167 12.28 -13.09 17.30
N ALA A 168 12.61 -11.88 16.87
CA ALA A 168 13.80 -11.17 17.36
C ALA A 168 13.60 -10.65 18.79
N SER A 169 12.41 -10.14 19.13
CA SER A 169 12.08 -9.60 20.45
C SER A 169 11.87 -10.66 21.52
N PHE A 170 11.26 -11.81 21.20
CA PHE A 170 10.95 -12.86 22.18
C PHE A 170 12.13 -13.80 22.49
N LYS A 171 13.07 -13.99 21.55
CA LYS A 171 14.25 -14.85 21.74
C LYS A 171 15.10 -14.51 22.98
N PRO A 172 15.40 -13.24 23.31
CA PRO A 172 16.14 -12.92 24.54
C PRO A 172 15.34 -13.20 25.82
N LEU A 173 14.02 -12.94 25.84
CA LEU A 173 13.16 -13.20 27.01
C LEU A 173 13.07 -14.70 27.35
N LEU A 174 12.98 -15.54 26.32
CA LEU A 174 13.01 -17.00 26.51
C LEU A 174 14.38 -17.50 27.00
N LYS A 175 15.46 -16.74 26.78
CA LYS A 175 16.79 -17.10 27.25
C LYS A 175 16.99 -16.74 28.72
N GLU A 176 16.40 -15.63 29.19
CA GLU A 176 16.36 -15.26 30.62
C GLU A 176 15.42 -16.17 31.42
N ALA A 177 14.26 -16.53 30.87
CA ALA A 177 13.32 -17.44 31.56
C ALA A 177 13.87 -18.86 31.76
N ASN A 178 14.94 -19.22 31.02
CA ASN A 178 15.52 -20.56 31.01
C ASN A 178 16.97 -20.57 31.55
N SER A 179 17.45 -19.47 32.14
CA SER A 179 18.71 -19.46 32.90
C SER A 179 18.43 -19.94 34.33
N PRO A 180 19.10 -21.03 34.79
CA PRO A 180 18.89 -21.62 36.10
C PRO A 180 19.36 -20.73 37.26
#